data_AF-A0A392PYC1-F1
#
_entry.id   AF-A0A392PYC1-F1
#
_cell.length_a   1.000
_cell.length_b   1.000
_cell.length_c   1.000
_cell.angle_alpha   90.00
_cell.angle_beta   90.00
_cell.angle_gamma   90.00
#
_symmetry.space_group_name_H-M   'P 1'
#
loop_
_entity.id
_entity.type
_entity.pdbx_description
1 polymer ?
#
loop_
_entity_poly.entity_id
_entity_poly.type
_entity_poly.pdbx_seq_one_letter_code
_entity_poly.pdbx_strand_id
1 'polypeptide(L)'
;MDGARDSEIAMGAYQPYHLANRQPARGQIHGFRMSLWYEHLGMLQESFLHPESEECIRKVNQIADKYWDLYSSESLERDLPGHLLRYPIGVSGEGNVTELPGFEFFPDTKARVLG
;
A
#
# COMPACT_ATOMS: atom_id res chain seq x y z
N MET A 1 -1.30 -16.06 -13.33
CA MET A 1 0.07 -16.19 -13.88
C MET A 1 0.39 -17.55 -14.50
N ASP A 2 -0.41 -18.60 -14.27
CA ASP A 2 -0.13 -19.98 -14.73
C ASP A 2 -0.15 -20.17 -16.26
N GLY A 3 -0.95 -19.39 -16.99
CA GLY A 3 -1.08 -19.47 -18.46
C GLY A 3 -1.92 -20.65 -18.96
N ALA A 4 -2.17 -21.66 -18.12
CA ALA A 4 -2.99 -22.83 -18.43
C ALA A 4 -4.20 -23.03 -17.49
N ARG A 5 -4.49 -22.05 -16.63
CA ARG A 5 -5.71 -21.98 -15.82
C ARG A 5 -6.70 -21.02 -16.48
N ASP A 6 -6.74 -19.78 -15.99
CA ASP A 6 -7.61 -18.74 -16.53
C ASP A 6 -6.87 -17.94 -17.61
N SER A 7 -7.63 -17.49 -18.62
CA SER A 7 -7.10 -16.63 -19.69
C SER A 7 -7.01 -15.19 -19.19
N GLU A 8 -5.81 -14.60 -19.28
CA GLU A 8 -5.54 -13.21 -18.91
C GLU A 8 -4.92 -12.44 -20.09
N ILE A 9 -5.11 -11.13 -20.13
CA ILE A 9 -4.44 -10.24 -21.09
C ILE A 9 -3.89 -9.01 -20.37
N ALA A 10 -2.67 -8.59 -20.72
CA ALA A 10 -2.01 -7.44 -20.13
C ALA A 10 -1.27 -6.62 -21.20
N MET A 11 -1.08 -5.33 -20.93
CA MET A 11 -0.25 -4.45 -21.76
C MET A 11 0.90 -3.88 -20.93
N GLY A 12 2.07 -3.77 -21.56
CA GLY A 12 3.25 -3.13 -20.98
C GLY A 12 3.74 -2.04 -21.92
N ALA A 13 3.88 -0.83 -21.40
CA ALA A 13 4.40 0.30 -22.17
C ALA A 13 5.19 1.25 -21.26
N TYR A 14 6.07 2.01 -21.88
CA TYR A 14 6.83 3.07 -21.24
C TYR A 14 6.92 4.28 -22.17
N GLN A 15 7.22 5.46 -21.62
CA GLN A 15 7.42 6.65 -22.43
C GLN A 15 8.93 6.82 -22.72
N PRO A 16 9.40 6.71 -23.98
CA PRO A 16 10.83 6.69 -24.30
C PRO A 16 11.61 7.92 -23.86
N TYR A 17 10.95 9.08 -23.74
CA TYR A 17 11.55 10.34 -23.31
C TYR A 17 11.37 10.63 -21.81
N HIS A 18 10.76 9.73 -21.03
CA HIS A 18 10.58 9.85 -19.58
C HIS A 18 11.13 8.63 -18.84
N LEU A 19 12.36 8.24 -19.15
CA LEU A 19 13.06 7.12 -18.51
C LEU A 19 13.83 7.55 -17.25
N ALA A 20 13.96 6.64 -16.28
CA ALA A 20 14.67 6.86 -15.02
C ALA A 20 16.16 6.48 -15.08
N ASN A 21 16.87 6.84 -16.15
CA ASN A 21 18.27 6.41 -16.37
C ASN A 21 19.33 7.42 -15.86
N ARG A 22 19.09 8.71 -16.05
CA ARG A 22 19.99 9.82 -15.64
C ARG A 22 19.29 10.82 -14.72
N GLN A 23 17.97 10.87 -14.81
CA GLN A 23 17.10 11.72 -14.00
C GLN A 23 15.85 10.91 -13.62
N PRO A 24 15.15 11.25 -12.54
CA PRO A 24 13.91 10.58 -12.19
C PRO A 24 12.87 10.66 -13.33
N ALA A 25 12.15 9.56 -13.58
CA ALA A 25 11.03 9.59 -14.51
C ALA A 25 9.91 10.50 -13.97
N ARG A 26 9.50 11.48 -14.77
CA ARG A 26 8.43 12.46 -14.46
C ARG A 26 7.43 12.59 -15.61
N GLY A 27 7.05 11.45 -16.19
CA GLY A 27 6.02 11.35 -17.23
C GLY A 27 4.63 11.01 -16.66
N GLN A 28 3.75 10.53 -17.54
CA GLN A 28 2.38 10.09 -17.22
C GLN A 28 2.36 8.96 -16.18
N ILE A 29 3.29 8.00 -16.28
CA ILE A 29 3.37 6.90 -15.29
C ILE A 29 3.66 7.44 -13.89
N HIS A 30 4.56 8.41 -13.76
CA HIS A 30 4.86 9.04 -12.48
C HIS A 30 3.65 9.80 -11.92
N GLY A 31 2.98 10.59 -12.77
CA GLY A 31 1.77 11.33 -12.40
C GLY A 31 0.64 10.40 -11.97
N PHE A 32 0.40 9.32 -12.71
CA PHE A 32 -0.60 8.30 -12.37
C PHE A 32 -0.30 7.64 -11.03
N ARG A 33 0.97 7.25 -10.80
CA ARG A 33 1.43 6.71 -9.52
C ARG A 33 1.21 7.70 -8.36
N MET A 34 1.52 8.99 -8.57
CA MET A 34 1.27 10.04 -7.58
C MET A 34 -0.22 10.21 -7.28
N SER A 35 -1.07 10.14 -8.32
CA SER A 35 -2.52 10.26 -8.17
C SER A 35 -3.10 9.11 -7.33
N LEU A 36 -2.68 7.87 -7.58
CA LEU A 36 -3.08 6.72 -6.77
C LEU A 36 -2.59 6.86 -5.32
N TRP A 37 -1.37 7.35 -5.13
CA TRP A 37 -0.86 7.58 -3.78
C TRP A 37 -1.65 8.68 -3.06
N TYR A 38 -2.03 9.75 -3.76
CA TYR A 38 -2.91 10.78 -3.19
C TYR A 38 -4.27 10.21 -2.81
N GLU A 39 -4.88 9.39 -3.68
CA GLU A 39 -6.16 8.72 -3.43
C GLU A 39 -6.10 7.82 -2.18
N HIS A 40 -5.05 7.01 -2.05
CA HIS A 40 -4.96 6.05 -0.95
C HIS A 40 -4.42 6.65 0.34
N LEU A 41 -3.52 7.64 0.28
CA LEU A 41 -2.90 8.25 1.45
C LEU A 41 -3.59 9.56 1.89
N GLY A 42 -4.52 10.08 1.09
CA GLY A 42 -5.22 11.36 1.35
C GLY A 42 -4.31 12.60 1.28
N MET A 43 -3.05 12.44 0.87
CA MET A 43 -2.06 13.53 0.87
C MET A 43 -0.93 13.29 -0.12
N LEU A 44 -0.24 14.39 -0.46
CA LEU A 44 1.03 14.37 -1.20
C LEU A 44 2.15 14.82 -0.26
N GLN A 45 3.31 14.17 -0.38
CA GLN A 45 4.52 14.54 0.33
C GLN A 45 5.74 14.45 -0.59
N GLU A 46 6.77 15.24 -0.30
CA GLU A 46 8.00 15.29 -1.10
C GLU A 46 8.70 13.93 -1.14
N SER A 47 8.74 13.21 -0.02
CA SER A 47 9.33 11.87 0.06
C SER A 47 8.66 10.87 -0.91
N PHE A 48 7.38 11.08 -1.25
CA PHE A 48 6.67 10.23 -2.20
C PHE A 48 7.17 10.39 -3.64
N LEU A 49 7.92 11.45 -3.96
CA LEU A 49 8.59 11.60 -5.25
C LEU A 49 9.78 10.65 -5.43
N HIS A 50 10.26 10.09 -4.32
CA HIS A 50 11.40 9.19 -4.20
C HIS A 50 11.00 7.90 -3.45
N PRO A 51 10.14 7.05 -4.06
CA PRO A 51 9.65 5.82 -3.42
C PRO A 51 10.75 4.81 -3.05
N GLU A 52 11.94 4.94 -3.62
CA GLU A 52 13.13 4.17 -3.27
C GLU A 52 13.76 4.58 -1.93
N SER A 53 13.41 5.75 -1.39
CA SER A 53 14.00 6.26 -0.16
C SER A 53 13.43 5.59 1.08
N GLU A 54 14.28 5.39 2.09
CA GLU A 54 13.85 4.85 3.38
C GLU A 54 12.82 5.75 4.08
N GLU A 55 12.96 7.08 3.92
CA GLU A 55 12.01 8.05 4.43
C GLU A 55 10.61 7.84 3.85
N CYS A 56 10.51 7.59 2.54
CA CYS A 56 9.24 7.37 1.87
C CYS A 56 8.52 6.15 2.44
N ILE A 57 9.19 5.00 2.51
CA ILE A 57 8.54 3.77 3.00
C ILE A 57 8.22 3.84 4.49
N ARG A 58 9.09 4.47 5.31
CA ARG A 58 8.77 4.73 6.73
C ARG A 58 7.50 5.58 6.86
N LYS A 59 7.35 6.61 6.02
CA LYS A 59 6.19 7.49 6.06
C LYS A 59 4.91 6.80 5.62
N VAL A 60 4.97 6.06 4.51
CA VAL A 60 3.84 5.27 4.01
C VAL A 60 3.38 4.26 5.07
N ASN A 61 4.31 3.52 5.69
CA ASN A 61 3.99 2.55 6.72
C ASN A 61 3.37 3.20 7.96
N GLN A 62 3.91 4.33 8.44
CA GLN A 62 3.32 5.06 9.58
C GLN A 62 1.90 5.55 9.31
N ILE A 63 1.62 6.01 8.08
CA ILE A 63 0.27 6.41 7.69
C ILE A 63 -0.66 5.20 7.65
N ALA A 64 -0.20 4.10 7.04
CA ALA A 64 -0.98 2.87 6.91
C ALA A 64 -1.29 2.21 8.27
N ASP A 65 -0.35 2.25 9.22
CA ASP A 65 -0.54 1.80 10.61
C ASP A 65 -1.61 2.65 11.30
N LYS A 66 -1.50 3.97 11.21
CA LYS A 66 -2.49 4.88 11.79
C LYS A 66 -3.89 4.69 11.18
N TYR A 67 -3.99 4.44 9.89
CA TYR A 67 -5.26 4.18 9.24
C TYR A 67 -5.83 2.82 9.61
N TRP A 68 -4.99 1.80 9.78
CA TRP A 68 -5.41 0.51 10.35
C TRP A 68 -6.00 0.71 11.75
N ASP A 69 -5.30 1.42 12.65
CA ASP A 69 -5.79 1.68 14.02
C ASP A 69 -7.17 2.36 14.02
N LEU A 70 -7.38 3.34 13.13
CA LEU A 70 -8.67 4.02 12.98
C LEU A 70 -9.75 3.10 12.40
N TYR A 71 -9.41 2.28 11.41
CA TYR A 71 -10.34 1.35 10.76
C TYR A 71 -10.80 0.24 11.70
N SER A 72 -9.88 -0.28 12.52
CA SER A 72 -10.14 -1.37 13.45
C SER A 72 -10.62 -0.92 14.84
N SER A 73 -10.82 0.38 15.03
CA SER A 73 -11.30 0.96 16.30
C SER A 73 -12.78 0.65 16.51
N GLU A 74 -13.15 0.29 17.74
CA GLU A 74 -14.55 0.13 18.16
C GLU A 74 -15.35 1.45 18.10
N SER A 75 -14.67 2.59 18.17
CA SER A 75 -15.29 3.91 18.09
C SER A 75 -14.93 4.63 16.79
N LEU A 76 -15.96 5.16 16.10
CA LEU A 76 -15.83 5.99 14.91
C LEU A 76 -16.17 7.44 15.23
N GLU A 77 -15.16 8.30 15.27
CA GLU A 77 -15.35 9.74 15.52
C GLU A 77 -15.47 10.58 14.23
N ARG A 78 -14.84 10.11 13.14
CA ARG A 78 -14.77 10.79 11.84
C ARG A 78 -14.45 9.80 10.73
N ASP A 79 -14.65 10.23 9.49
CA ASP A 79 -14.23 9.49 8.31
C ASP A 79 -12.73 9.21 8.31
N LEU A 80 -12.34 8.11 7.67
CA LEU A 80 -10.93 7.77 7.48
C LEU A 80 -10.25 8.84 6.61
N PRO A 81 -9.08 9.38 7.01
CA PRO A 81 -8.39 10.41 6.23
C PRO A 81 -7.78 9.90 4.91
N GLY A 82 -7.75 8.58 4.72
CA GLY A 82 -7.26 7.88 3.54
C GLY A 82 -7.58 6.39 3.64
N HIS A 83 -7.26 5.63 2.60
CA HIS A 83 -7.72 4.25 2.42
C HIS A 83 -6.62 3.20 2.49
N LEU A 84 -5.33 3.60 2.55
CA LEU A 84 -4.23 2.66 2.66
C LEU A 84 -4.14 2.10 4.08
N LEU A 85 -4.51 0.84 4.28
CA LEU A 85 -4.34 0.14 5.55
C LEU A 85 -3.11 -0.76 5.48
N ARG A 86 -2.35 -0.88 6.58
CA ARG A 86 -1.37 -1.97 6.68
C ARG A 86 -2.13 -3.29 6.66
N TYR A 87 -1.68 -4.24 5.85
CA TYR A 87 -2.26 -5.58 5.88
C TYR A 87 -2.12 -6.18 7.29
N PRO A 88 -3.17 -6.76 7.90
CA PRO A 88 -3.23 -6.99 9.33
C PRO A 88 -2.49 -8.26 9.79
N ILE A 89 -1.21 -8.34 9.43
CA ILE A 89 -0.29 -9.41 9.83
C ILE A 89 0.96 -8.82 10.50
N GLY A 90 1.65 -9.65 11.29
CA GLY A 90 3.01 -9.41 11.75
C GLY A 90 4.02 -10.23 10.94
N VAL A 91 5.28 -9.80 11.00
CA VAL A 91 6.43 -10.57 10.50
C VAL A 91 7.41 -10.72 11.66
N SER A 92 7.71 -11.95 12.05
CA SER A 92 8.65 -12.23 13.14
C SER A 92 10.10 -11.95 12.73
N GLY A 93 11.02 -11.95 13.71
CA GLY A 93 12.47 -11.82 13.43
C GLY A 93 13.03 -12.94 12.55
N GLU A 94 12.33 -14.07 12.43
CA GLU A 94 12.69 -15.19 11.56
C GLU A 94 11.96 -15.16 10.20
N GLY A 95 11.11 -14.15 9.97
CA GLY A 95 10.34 -14.01 8.73
C GLY A 95 9.02 -14.78 8.69
N ASN A 96 8.58 -15.38 9.81
CA ASN A 96 7.28 -16.05 9.89
C ASN A 96 6.16 -15.01 9.91
N VAL A 97 5.10 -15.27 9.13
CA VAL A 97 3.87 -14.48 9.16
C VAL A 97 3.07 -14.84 10.41
N THR A 98 2.67 -13.84 11.18
CA THR A 98 1.90 -14.01 12.41
C THR A 98 0.62 -13.19 12.39
N GLU A 99 -0.36 -13.58 13.21
CA GLU A 99 -1.52 -12.76 13.49
C GLU A 99 -1.08 -11.47 14.20
N LEU A 100 -1.80 -10.36 13.97
CA LEU A 100 -1.64 -9.19 14.82
C LEU A 100 -2.34 -9.43 16.17
N PRO A 101 -1.78 -8.98 17.30
CA PRO A 101 -2.41 -9.14 18.60
C PRO A 101 -3.84 -8.58 18.60
N GLY A 102 -4.82 -9.42 18.94
CA GLY A 102 -6.25 -9.05 18.95
C GLY A 102 -6.97 -9.22 17.61
N PHE A 103 -6.28 -9.60 16.53
CA PHE A 103 -6.83 -9.69 15.18
C PHE A 103 -6.54 -11.05 14.53
N GLU A 104 -7.04 -12.14 15.15
CA GLU A 104 -7.09 -13.47 14.50
C GLU A 104 -8.02 -13.44 13.28
N PHE A 105 -9.12 -12.70 13.39
CA PHE A 105 -10.14 -12.52 12.35
C PHE A 105 -10.11 -11.11 11.77
N PHE A 106 -10.55 -10.95 10.51
CA PHE A 106 -10.83 -9.61 9.99
C PHE A 106 -11.93 -8.94 10.83
N PRO A 107 -11.87 -7.60 11.03
CA PRO A 107 -12.92 -6.85 11.71
C PRO A 107 -14.31 -7.22 11.17
N ASP A 108 -15.28 -7.36 12.06
CA ASP A 108 -16.67 -7.74 11.76
C ASP A 108 -16.88 -9.16 11.19
N THR A 109 -15.87 -10.03 11.24
CA THR A 109 -15.96 -11.39 10.69
C THR A 109 -15.53 -12.48 11.68
N LYS A 110 -15.72 -13.74 11.26
CA LYS A 110 -15.05 -14.93 11.82
C LYS A 110 -14.08 -15.56 10.82
N ALA A 111 -13.65 -14.79 9.82
CA ALA A 111 -12.74 -15.24 8.78
C ALA A 111 -11.30 -14.96 9.20
N ARG A 112 -10.48 -16.00 9.27
CA ARG A 112 -9.08 -15.88 9.73
C ARG A 112 -8.28 -15.05 8.75
N VAL A 113 -7.44 -14.14 9.27
CA VAL A 113 -6.55 -13.32 8.42
C VAL A 113 -5.55 -14.19 7.66
N LEU A 114 -5.08 -15.27 8.28
CA LEU A 114 -4.06 -16.16 7.71
C LEU A 114 -4.60 -17.34 6.88
N GLY A 115 -5.91 -17.37 6.62
CA GLY A 115 -6.59 -18.46 5.89
C GLY A 115 -7.14 -19.56 6.78
#